data_AF-A0A6L7RT78-F1
#
_entry.id   AF-A0A6L7RT78-F1
#
_cell.length_a   1.000
_cell.length_b   1.000
_cell.length_c   1.000
_cell.angle_alpha   90.00
_cell.angle_beta   90.00
_cell.angle_gamma   90.00
#
_symmetry.space_group_name_H-M   'P 1'
#
loop_
_entity.id
_entity.type
_entity.pdbx_description
1 polymer ?
#
loop_
_entity_poly.entity_id
_entity_poly.type
_entity_poly.pdbx_seq_one_letter_code
_entity_poly.pdbx_strand_id
1 'polypeptide(L)'
;MTTRRLFSALERPIGTSSSHNTVWHGYAPYNPQMLGKYLTIFRAVSNFVLTGDDGRTPAMRLGLERKPLTFEDLLWPGQRIPRPKRSRWKGRLAPVELVARALQGGQVRGRPRHRV
;
A
#
# COMPACT_ATOMS: atom_id res chain seq x y z
N MET A 1 18.49 8.73 -1.28
CA MET A 1 17.81 9.66 -0.34
C MET A 1 18.24 9.35 1.07
N THR A 2 18.67 10.34 1.85
CA THR A 2 19.10 10.16 3.25
C THR A 2 17.89 10.11 4.17
N THR A 3 17.81 9.15 5.11
CA THR A 3 16.68 8.94 6.07
C THR A 3 16.26 10.22 6.79
N ARG A 4 17.22 11.12 7.02
CA ARG A 4 17.02 12.43 7.65
C ARG A 4 16.09 13.38 6.87
N ARG A 5 16.02 13.24 5.55
CA ARG A 5 15.16 14.08 4.67
C ARG A 5 13.76 13.48 4.45
N LEU A 6 13.46 12.33 5.07
CA LEU A 6 12.17 11.66 4.95
C LEU A 6 11.23 11.96 6.13
N PHE A 7 11.77 12.48 7.23
CA PHE A 7 10.99 12.83 8.42
C PHE A 7 11.27 14.28 8.81
N SER A 8 10.23 15.11 8.85
CA SER A 8 10.34 16.50 9.33
C SER A 8 10.91 16.56 10.75
N ALA A 9 10.62 15.56 11.58
CA ALA A 9 11.16 15.42 12.94
C ALA A 9 12.68 15.23 13.02
N LEU A 10 13.33 14.83 11.93
CA LEU A 10 14.78 14.65 11.83
C LEU A 10 15.47 15.80 11.08
N GLU A 11 14.71 16.80 10.63
CA GLU A 11 15.27 17.92 9.87
C GLU A 11 16.16 18.82 10.74
N ARG A 12 17.00 19.65 10.09
CA ARG A 12 17.78 20.63 10.86
C ARG A 12 16.80 21.71 11.27
N PRO A 13 16.86 22.18 12.52
CA PRO A 13 16.05 23.32 12.90
C PRO A 13 16.50 24.54 12.08
N ILE A 14 15.54 25.41 11.78
CA ILE A 14 15.73 26.55 10.88
C ILE A 14 16.21 27.74 11.72
N GLY A 15 17.40 28.26 11.40
CA GLY A 15 17.88 29.53 11.92
C GLY A 15 17.40 30.67 11.04
N THR A 16 16.85 31.73 11.63
CA THR A 16 16.52 32.98 10.93
C THR A 16 17.63 34.00 11.14
N SER A 17 18.00 34.73 10.08
CA SER A 17 19.14 35.69 10.12
C SER A 17 18.97 36.80 11.18
N SER A 18 17.72 37.16 11.51
CA SER A 18 17.38 38.18 12.50
C SER A 18 17.24 37.64 13.93
N SER A 19 17.22 36.33 14.14
CA SER A 19 17.20 35.78 15.49
C SER A 19 18.63 35.75 16.02
N HIS A 20 18.86 36.28 17.22
CA HIS A 20 20.18 36.32 17.88
C HIS A 20 20.66 34.90 18.24
N ASN A 21 21.02 34.10 17.24
CA ASN A 21 21.35 32.68 17.34
C ASN A 21 20.21 31.80 17.90
N THR A 22 18.96 32.28 17.88
CA THR A 22 17.79 31.50 18.35
C THR A 22 17.32 30.58 17.24
N VAL A 23 17.22 29.29 17.56
CA VAL A 23 16.93 28.23 16.60
C VAL A 23 15.48 27.77 16.78
N TRP A 24 14.68 27.75 15.70
CA TRP A 24 13.29 27.29 15.77
C TRP A 24 13.20 25.78 15.58
N HIS A 25 12.77 25.08 16.63
CA HIS A 25 12.64 23.63 16.67
C HIS A 25 11.24 23.13 16.28
N GLY A 26 10.54 23.82 15.38
CA GLY A 26 9.11 23.59 15.08
C GLY A 26 8.70 22.16 14.74
N TYR A 27 9.64 21.32 14.26
CA TYR A 27 9.40 19.92 13.93
C TYR A 27 10.08 18.92 14.88
N ALA A 28 10.92 19.38 15.81
CA ALA A 28 11.65 18.48 16.70
C ALA A 28 10.67 17.72 17.62
N PRO A 29 10.82 16.40 17.77
CA PRO A 29 9.92 15.63 18.62
C PRO A 29 10.13 16.03 20.08
N TYR A 30 9.04 16.37 20.78
CA TYR A 30 9.09 16.72 22.20
C TYR A 30 9.64 15.59 23.06
N ASN A 31 9.45 14.34 22.62
CA ASN A 31 10.02 13.14 23.24
C ASN A 31 10.92 12.39 22.24
N PRO A 32 12.23 12.25 22.50
CA PRO A 32 13.15 11.55 21.60
C PRO A 32 12.82 10.07 21.43
N GLN A 33 12.09 9.45 22.36
CA GLN A 33 11.64 8.05 22.22
C GLN A 33 10.69 7.85 21.04
N MET A 34 9.94 8.88 20.64
CA MET A 34 9.06 8.82 19.46
C MET A 34 9.86 8.64 18.17
N LEU A 35 11.07 9.19 18.12
CA LEU A 35 11.94 9.06 16.97
C LEU A 35 12.37 7.61 16.72
N GLY A 36 12.71 6.89 17.80
CA GLY A 36 13.01 5.46 17.74
C GLY A 36 11.85 4.65 17.14
N LYS A 37 10.61 4.98 17.53
CA LYS A 37 9.39 4.33 17.00
C LYS A 37 9.22 4.61 15.50
N TYR A 38 9.35 5.87 15.08
CA TYR A 38 9.24 6.23 13.65
C TYR A 38 10.29 5.52 12.80
N LEU A 39 11.54 5.52 13.25
CA LEU A 39 12.63 4.85 12.55
C LEU A 39 12.45 3.34 12.51
N THR A 40 11.89 2.74 13.56
CA THR A 40 11.57 1.31 13.60
C THR A 40 10.53 0.95 12.55
N ILE A 41 9.44 1.72 12.46
CA ILE A 41 8.39 1.53 11.44
C ILE A 41 8.98 1.73 10.04
N PHE A 42 9.75 2.81 9.83
CA PHE A 42 10.40 3.08 8.56
C PHE A 42 11.28 1.92 8.11
N ARG A 43 12.13 1.42 9.02
CA ARG A 43 13.04 0.29 8.75
C ARG A 43 12.26 -0.97 8.37
N ALA A 44 11.16 -1.26 9.05
CA ALA A 44 10.38 -2.45 8.76
C ALA A 44 9.67 -2.35 7.40
N VAL A 45 9.01 -1.22 7.12
CA VAL A 45 8.27 -1.00 5.86
C VAL A 45 9.20 -0.94 4.66
N SER A 46 10.28 -0.17 4.73
CA SER A 46 11.20 0.00 3.59
C SER A 46 11.97 -1.28 3.25
N ASN A 47 12.28 -2.13 4.24
CA ASN A 47 13.06 -3.35 3.98
C ASN A 47 12.22 -4.58 3.66
N PHE A 48 11.01 -4.70 4.22
CA PHE A 48 10.22 -5.93 4.13
C PHE A 48 8.92 -5.80 3.34
N VAL A 49 8.36 -4.59 3.18
CA VAL A 49 7.05 -4.38 2.54
C VAL A 49 7.21 -3.76 1.16
N LEU A 50 7.97 -2.66 1.05
CA LEU A 50 8.12 -1.94 -0.21
C LEU A 50 9.05 -2.67 -1.18
N THR A 51 8.55 -2.92 -2.38
CA THR A 51 9.31 -3.50 -3.49
C THR A 51 9.85 -2.41 -4.41
N GLY A 52 11.05 -2.63 -4.97
CA GLY A 52 11.57 -1.79 -6.05
C GLY A 52 11.01 -2.18 -7.42
N ASP A 53 11.59 -1.60 -8.48
CA ASP A 53 11.20 -1.88 -9.87
C ASP A 53 11.43 -3.35 -10.28
N ASP A 54 12.36 -4.02 -9.62
CA ASP A 54 12.65 -5.45 -9.76
C ASP A 54 11.61 -6.35 -9.06
N GLY A 55 10.60 -5.77 -8.41
CA GLY A 55 9.56 -6.49 -7.67
C GLY A 55 10.07 -7.17 -6.39
N ARG A 56 11.29 -6.87 -5.94
CA ARG A 56 11.90 -7.47 -4.74
C ARG A 56 12.08 -6.43 -3.64
N THR A 57 11.96 -6.88 -2.40
CA THR A 57 12.27 -6.06 -1.22
C THR A 57 13.76 -6.17 -0.88
N PRO A 58 14.36 -5.19 -0.19
CA PRO A 58 15.75 -5.29 0.28
C PRO A 58 16.03 -6.56 1.10
N ALA A 59 15.10 -6.97 1.97
CA ALA A 59 15.22 -8.20 2.74
C ALA A 59 15.28 -9.46 1.85
N MET A 60 14.55 -9.47 0.73
CA MET A 60 14.63 -10.56 -0.25
C MET A 60 15.98 -10.57 -0.98
N ARG A 61 16.55 -9.40 -1.30
CA ARG A 61 17.87 -9.32 -1.94
C ARG A 61 18.99 -9.85 -1.03
N LEU A 62 18.83 -9.66 0.28
CA LEU A 62 19.73 -10.21 1.30
C LEU A 62 19.43 -11.68 1.66
N GLY A 63 18.38 -12.29 1.11
CA GLY A 63 17.99 -13.66 1.42
C GLY A 63 17.35 -13.85 2.80
N LEU A 64 16.95 -12.77 3.48
CA LEU A 64 16.26 -12.83 4.78
C LEU A 64 14.82 -13.29 4.63
N GLU A 65 14.19 -12.97 3.49
CA GLU A 65 12.81 -13.33 3.22
C GLU A 65 12.58 -13.84 1.79
N ARG A 66 11.57 -14.68 1.63
CA ARG A 66 11.23 -15.29 0.33
C ARG A 66 10.18 -14.52 -0.46
N LYS A 67 9.40 -13.67 0.22
CA LYS A 67 8.30 -12.88 -0.38
C LYS A 67 8.21 -11.51 0.29
N PRO A 68 7.61 -10.51 -0.36
CA PRO A 68 7.25 -9.26 0.29
C PRO A 68 6.23 -9.53 1.42
N LEU A 69 6.45 -8.92 2.58
CA LEU A 69 5.50 -8.96 3.69
C LEU A 69 4.39 -7.92 3.47
N THR A 70 3.20 -8.20 4.00
CA THR A 70 2.12 -7.20 4.05
C THR A 70 2.11 -6.48 5.40
N PHE A 71 1.34 -5.40 5.51
CA PHE A 71 1.18 -4.69 6.79
C PHE A 71 0.58 -5.58 7.87
N GLU A 72 -0.34 -6.48 7.50
CA GLU A 72 -0.94 -7.45 8.43
C GLU A 72 0.09 -8.44 8.95
N ASP A 73 0.99 -8.93 8.09
CA ASP A 73 2.07 -9.83 8.49
C ASP A 73 3.01 -9.14 9.52
N LEU A 74 3.12 -7.81 9.45
CA LEU A 74 3.92 -6.97 10.35
C LEU A 74 3.21 -6.66 11.68
N LEU A 75 1.90 -6.35 11.62
CA LEU A 75 1.09 -5.94 12.78
C LEU A 75 0.60 -7.13 13.61
N TRP A 76 0.30 -8.26 12.95
CA TRP A 76 -0.23 -9.48 13.57
C TRP A 76 0.54 -10.73 13.13
N PRO A 77 1.83 -10.83 13.47
CA PRO A 77 2.64 -11.98 13.09
C PRO A 77 2.06 -13.27 13.68
N GLY A 78 1.95 -14.31 12.85
CA GLY A 78 1.47 -15.64 13.26
C GLY A 78 -0.05 -15.78 13.39
N GLN A 79 -0.82 -14.71 13.28
CA GLN A 79 -2.27 -14.78 13.29
C GLN A 79 -2.81 -15.17 11.90
N ARG A 80 -3.71 -16.16 11.86
CA ARG A 80 -4.41 -16.57 10.63
C ARG A 80 -5.59 -15.62 10.38
N ILE A 81 -5.32 -14.47 9.77
CA ILE A 81 -6.38 -13.56 9.31
C ILE A 81 -6.93 -14.10 7.97
N PRO A 82 -8.24 -14.37 7.86
CA PRO A 82 -8.84 -14.83 6.61
C PRO A 82 -8.63 -13.79 5.52
N ARG A 83 -7.79 -14.10 4.52
CA ARG A 83 -7.55 -13.18 3.40
C ARG A 83 -8.73 -13.26 2.44
N PRO A 84 -9.45 -12.15 2.17
CA PRO A 84 -10.44 -12.17 1.10
C PRO A 84 -9.69 -12.45 -0.21
N LYS A 85 -10.12 -13.48 -0.94
CA LYS A 85 -9.58 -13.74 -2.28
C LYS A 85 -9.83 -12.48 -3.10
N ARG A 86 -8.77 -11.80 -3.56
CA ARG A 86 -8.89 -10.75 -4.58
C ARG A 86 -9.72 -11.34 -5.70
N SER A 87 -10.95 -10.86 -5.88
CA SER A 87 -11.76 -11.32 -7.00
C SER A 87 -11.02 -10.84 -8.24
N ARG A 88 -10.41 -11.79 -8.94
CA ARG A 88 -9.92 -11.55 -10.29
C ARG A 88 -11.17 -11.27 -11.08
N TRP A 89 -11.51 -9.99 -11.26
CA TRP A 89 -12.54 -9.57 -12.20
C TRP A 89 -12.12 -10.10 -13.57
N LYS A 90 -12.61 -11.30 -13.90
CA LYS A 90 -12.40 -11.96 -15.16
C LYS A 90 -13.39 -11.26 -16.09
N GLY A 91 -12.85 -10.37 -16.92
CA GLY A 91 -13.63 -9.49 -17.79
C GLY A 91 -14.82 -10.22 -18.40
N ARG A 92 -16.03 -9.81 -18.00
CA ARG A 92 -17.16 -9.87 -18.89
C ARG A 92 -17.20 -8.50 -19.57
N LEU A 93 -17.34 -8.55 -20.88
CA LEU A 93 -17.38 -7.48 -21.88
C LEU A 93 -17.76 -6.11 -21.30
N ALA A 94 -17.10 -5.05 -21.78
CA ALA A 94 -17.32 -3.69 -21.33
C ALA A 94 -18.83 -3.37 -21.30
N PRO A 95 -19.33 -2.58 -20.33
CA PRO A 95 -20.77 -2.32 -20.16
C PRO A 95 -21.50 -1.92 -21.45
N VAL A 96 -20.80 -1.21 -22.32
CA VAL A 96 -21.23 -0.80 -23.67
C VAL A 96 -21.58 -1.98 -24.58
N GLU A 97 -20.78 -3.05 -24.58
CA GLU A 97 -21.04 -4.22 -25.43
C GLU A 97 -22.25 -5.03 -24.94
N LEU A 98 -22.48 -5.04 -23.62
CA LEU A 98 -23.65 -5.70 -23.03
C LEU A 98 -24.94 -4.94 -23.35
N VAL A 99 -24.89 -3.60 -23.37
CA VAL A 99 -25.99 -2.74 -23.82
C VAL A 99 -26.20 -2.85 -25.33
N ALA A 100 -25.13 -2.86 -26.14
CA ALA A 100 -25.24 -3.05 -27.59
C ALA A 100 -25.87 -4.41 -27.95
N ARG A 101 -25.52 -5.48 -27.23
CA ARG A 101 -26.14 -6.80 -27.41
C ARG A 101 -27.61 -6.85 -26.95
N ALA A 102 -27.94 -6.14 -25.88
CA ALA A 102 -29.32 -6.02 -25.41
C ALA A 102 -30.21 -5.25 -26.40
N LEU A 103 -29.65 -4.25 -27.09
CA LEU A 103 -30.34 -3.47 -28.10
C LEU A 103 -30.45 -4.19 -29.45
N GLN A 104 -29.56 -5.14 -29.76
CA GLN A 104 -29.56 -5.91 -31.01
C GLN A 104 -30.35 -7.25 -30.94
N GLY A 105 -30.85 -7.65 -29.78
CA GLY A 105 -31.28 -9.04 -29.52
C GLY A 105 -32.76 -9.25 -29.20
N GLY A 106 -33.68 -8.53 -29.84
CA GLY A 106 -35.12 -8.78 -29.73
C GLY A 106 -35.58 -9.98 -30.58
N GLN A 107 -35.35 -11.21 -30.13
CA GLN A 107 -36.24 -12.34 -30.46
C GLN A 107 -36.00 -13.53 -29.50
N VAL A 108 -36.80 -13.59 -28.44
CA VAL A 108 -36.98 -14.81 -27.65
C VAL A 108 -37.95 -15.70 -28.41
N ARG A 109 -37.44 -16.69 -29.15
CA ARG A 109 -38.28 -17.81 -29.65
C ARG A 109 -38.78 -18.61 -28.45
N GLY A 110 -40.08 -18.54 -28.19
CA GLY A 110 -40.75 -19.35 -27.18
C GLY A 110 -40.59 -20.85 -27.45
N ARG A 111 -40.26 -21.62 -26.42
CA ARG A 111 -40.43 -23.09 -26.44
C ARG A 111 -41.91 -23.41 -26.22
N PRO A 112 -42.58 -24.19 -27.09
CA PRO A 112 -43.91 -24.69 -26.77
C PRO A 112 -43.77 -25.73 -25.65
N ARG A 113 -44.51 -25.51 -24.54
CA ARG A 113 -44.78 -26.57 -23.56
C ARG A 113 -45.87 -27.46 -24.16
N HIS A 114 -45.50 -28.65 -24.63
CA HIS A 114 -46.48 -29.71 -24.80
C HIS A 114 -46.57 -30.50 -23.49
N ARG A 115 -47.78 -30.52 -22.94
CA ARG A 115 -48.21 -31.31 -21.79
C ARG A 115 -49.07 -32.44 -22.37
N VAL A 116 -48.62 -33.68 -22.23
CA VAL A 116 -49.42 -34.90 -22.07
C VAL A 116 -48.59 -35.83 -21.18
#